data_AF-A0A2H4ZP11-F1
#
_entry.id   AF-A0A2H4ZP11-F1
#
_cell.length_a   1.000
_cell.length_b   1.000
_cell.length_c   1.000
_cell.angle_alpha   90.00
_cell.angle_beta   90.00
_cell.angle_gamma   90.00
#
_symmetry.space_group_name_H-M   'P 1'
#
loop_
_entity.id
_entity.type
_entity.pdbx_description
1 polymer ?
#
loop_
_entity_poly.entity_id
_entity_poly.type
_entity_poly.pdbx_seq_one_letter_code
_entity_poly.pdbx_strand_id
1 'polypeptide(L)'
;MHPRTLFVVADIDDYTANKLVVALLHLNAVDPDLPISLVIDSRGGSITAGLMIYDTIKYITAPVSTVCLSVAESMAAFLLAAGRKGERLAMPHSRIVIEQPIGETERRQASDLLIETNEMGFTRRKINECMAEMTGQTIQKIANDTDRRYHLSPSDAVKYGLIDHVITTPPKSLVPDPDYNPLIEPGALDFSFL
;
A
#
# COMPACT_ATOMS: atom_id res chain seq x y z
N MET A 1 -21.51 13.92 -3.04
CA MET A 1 -20.68 13.07 -3.93
C MET A 1 -20.08 11.98 -3.03
N HIS A 2 -19.81 10.75 -3.48
CA HIS A 2 -19.13 9.80 -2.58
C HIS A 2 -17.64 10.17 -2.48
N PRO A 3 -17.06 10.28 -1.26
CA PRO A 3 -15.63 10.53 -1.12
C PRO A 3 -14.85 9.36 -1.74
N ARG A 4 -14.00 9.65 -2.74
CA ARG A 4 -13.16 8.65 -3.44
C ARG A 4 -11.77 8.53 -2.81
N THR A 5 -11.69 8.83 -1.51
CA THR A 5 -10.47 8.76 -0.72
C THR A 5 -10.61 7.64 0.29
N LEU A 6 -9.73 6.65 0.19
CA LEU A 6 -9.66 5.50 1.08
C LEU A 6 -8.41 5.61 1.95
N PHE A 7 -8.48 5.11 3.18
CA PHE A 7 -7.41 5.24 4.17
C PHE A 7 -6.90 3.86 4.62
N VAL A 8 -5.58 3.72 4.62
CA VAL A 8 -4.84 2.60 5.22
C VAL A 8 -4.12 3.15 6.44
N VAL A 9 -4.84 3.25 7.55
CA VAL A 9 -4.43 3.94 8.79
C VAL A 9 -4.42 2.97 9.98
N ALA A 10 -3.74 1.84 9.82
CA ALA A 10 -3.50 0.81 10.84
C ALA A 10 -2.64 -0.32 10.22
N ASP A 11 -2.49 -1.42 10.94
CA ASP A 11 -1.94 -2.65 10.38
C ASP A 11 -2.81 -3.18 9.24
N ILE A 12 -2.16 -3.75 8.23
CA ILE A 12 -2.82 -4.39 7.09
C ILE A 12 -3.16 -5.83 7.50
N ASP A 13 -4.42 -6.09 7.76
CA ASP A 13 -4.96 -7.41 8.07
C ASP A 13 -6.12 -7.78 7.13
N ASP A 14 -6.66 -8.98 7.28
CA ASP A 14 -7.74 -9.47 6.42
C ASP A 14 -8.99 -8.59 6.51
N TYR A 15 -9.27 -8.01 7.68
CA TYR A 15 -10.43 -7.14 7.88
C TYR A 15 -10.27 -5.82 7.11
N THR A 16 -9.14 -5.15 7.29
CA THR A 16 -8.78 -3.91 6.58
C THR A 16 -8.75 -4.14 5.08
N ALA A 17 -8.14 -5.24 4.64
CA ALA A 17 -8.03 -5.56 3.23
C ALA A 17 -9.38 -5.84 2.58
N ASN A 18 -10.26 -6.63 3.22
CA ASN A 18 -11.60 -6.90 2.67
C ASN A 18 -12.39 -5.61 2.46
N LYS A 19 -12.36 -4.68 3.43
CA LYS A 19 -13.03 -3.39 3.30
C LYS A 19 -12.48 -2.54 2.16
N LEU A 20 -11.16 -2.45 2.06
CA LEU A 20 -10.52 -1.69 0.99
C LEU A 20 -10.86 -2.29 -0.38
N VAL A 21 -10.86 -3.61 -0.51
CA VAL A 21 -11.21 -4.29 -1.76
C VAL A 21 -12.66 -4.02 -2.15
N VAL A 22 -13.61 -4.17 -1.21
CA VAL A 22 -15.03 -3.86 -1.47
C VAL A 22 -15.20 -2.40 -1.88
N ALA A 23 -14.55 -1.47 -1.18
CA ALA A 23 -14.60 -0.04 -1.49
C ALA A 23 -13.99 0.27 -2.87
N LEU A 24 -12.84 -0.31 -3.22
CA LEU A 24 -12.19 -0.14 -4.52
C LEU A 24 -13.09 -0.64 -5.65
N LEU A 25 -13.66 -1.84 -5.53
CA LEU A 25 -14.57 -2.42 -6.51
C LEU A 25 -15.85 -1.59 -6.65
N HIS A 26 -16.42 -1.12 -5.53
CA HIS A 26 -17.59 -0.26 -5.52
C HIS A 26 -17.32 1.07 -6.21
N LEU A 27 -16.24 1.78 -5.83
CA LEU A 27 -15.88 3.06 -6.43
C LEU A 27 -15.60 2.94 -7.93
N ASN A 28 -14.96 1.85 -8.36
CA ASN A 28 -14.76 1.53 -9.77
C ASN A 28 -16.08 1.28 -10.51
N ALA A 29 -17.05 0.61 -9.86
CA ALA A 29 -18.37 0.36 -10.46
C ALA A 29 -19.24 1.62 -10.55
N VAL A 30 -19.11 2.55 -9.58
CA VAL A 30 -19.83 3.83 -9.57
C VAL A 30 -19.36 4.73 -10.71
N ASP A 31 -18.05 4.91 -10.83
CA ASP A 31 -17.44 5.68 -11.92
C ASP A 31 -15.99 5.20 -12.13
N PRO A 32 -15.72 4.46 -13.22
CA PRO A 32 -14.40 3.93 -13.51
C PRO A 32 -13.42 4.97 -14.07
N ASP A 33 -13.89 6.16 -14.48
CA ASP A 33 -13.03 7.20 -15.07
C ASP A 33 -12.47 8.14 -13.99
N LEU A 34 -13.14 8.22 -12.84
CA LEU A 34 -12.72 9.07 -11.72
C LEU A 34 -11.63 8.42 -10.86
N PRO A 35 -10.55 9.16 -10.51
CA PRO A 35 -9.47 8.62 -9.70
C PRO A 35 -9.93 8.27 -8.28
N ILE A 36 -9.21 7.32 -7.68
CA ILE A 36 -9.32 6.94 -6.27
C ILE A 36 -8.01 7.34 -5.60
N SER A 37 -8.09 7.94 -4.42
CA SER A 37 -6.91 8.29 -3.61
C SER A 37 -6.77 7.33 -2.45
N LEU A 38 -5.67 6.57 -2.42
CA LEU A 38 -5.32 5.69 -1.31
C LEU A 38 -4.30 6.37 -0.40
N VAL A 39 -4.77 6.81 0.77
CA VAL A 39 -3.96 7.50 1.77
C VAL A 39 -3.39 6.46 2.74
N ILE A 40 -2.08 6.47 2.94
CA ILE A 40 -1.34 5.45 3.67
C ILE A 40 -0.61 6.08 4.86
N ASP A 41 -0.88 5.54 6.04
CA ASP A 41 -0.11 5.75 7.26
C ASP A 41 -0.10 4.43 8.04
N SER A 42 0.79 3.52 7.63
CA SER A 42 0.78 2.13 8.08
C SER A 42 2.18 1.54 8.15
N ARG A 43 2.37 0.65 9.11
CA ARG A 43 3.60 -0.14 9.28
C ARG A 43 3.60 -1.45 8.49
N GLY A 44 2.55 -1.70 7.71
CA GLY A 44 2.39 -2.96 6.97
C GLY A 44 1.57 -3.97 7.76
N GLY A 45 1.82 -5.26 7.54
CA GLY A 45 1.06 -6.34 8.15
C GLY A 45 1.07 -7.60 7.28
N SER A 46 -0.06 -8.27 7.20
CA SER A 46 -0.25 -9.50 6.43
C SER A 46 0.11 -9.32 4.96
N ILE A 47 0.98 -10.19 4.47
CA ILE A 47 1.42 -10.24 3.07
C ILE A 47 0.25 -10.57 2.15
N THR A 48 -0.56 -11.57 2.51
CA THR A 48 -1.70 -12.01 1.70
C THR A 48 -2.77 -10.91 1.63
N ALA A 49 -3.05 -10.25 2.75
CA ALA A 49 -3.98 -9.11 2.80
C ALA A 49 -3.50 -7.95 1.92
N GLY A 50 -2.20 -7.62 1.99
CA GLY A 50 -1.62 -6.58 1.14
C GLY A 50 -1.62 -6.96 -0.35
N LEU A 51 -1.36 -8.23 -0.70
CA LEU A 51 -1.43 -8.71 -2.08
C LEU A 51 -2.86 -8.69 -2.62
N MET A 52 -3.87 -8.98 -1.79
CA MET A 52 -5.28 -8.89 -2.18
C MET A 52 -5.67 -7.45 -2.56
N ILE A 53 -5.20 -6.45 -1.80
CA ILE A 53 -5.39 -5.03 -2.12
C ILE A 53 -4.65 -4.69 -3.42
N TYR A 54 -3.39 -5.12 -3.55
CA TYR A 54 -2.56 -4.88 -4.74
C TYR A 54 -3.20 -5.41 -6.02
N ASP A 55 -3.63 -6.66 -6.03
CA ASP A 55 -4.26 -7.28 -7.19
C ASP A 55 -5.56 -6.55 -7.55
N THR A 56 -6.31 -6.10 -6.56
CA THR A 56 -7.51 -5.29 -6.78
C THR A 56 -7.18 -3.94 -7.43
N ILE A 57 -6.13 -3.25 -6.97
CA ILE A 57 -5.63 -2.01 -7.59
C ILE A 57 -5.25 -2.25 -9.06
N LYS A 58 -4.65 -3.39 -9.39
CA LYS A 58 -4.28 -3.75 -10.77
C LYS A 58 -5.46 -4.19 -11.62
N TYR A 59 -6.49 -4.75 -11.01
CA TYR A 59 -7.67 -5.27 -11.68
C TYR A 59 -8.66 -4.18 -12.10
N ILE A 60 -8.86 -3.16 -11.25
CA ILE A 60 -9.81 -2.08 -11.53
C ILE A 60 -9.27 -1.13 -12.62
N THR A 61 -10.20 -0.47 -13.33
CA THR A 61 -9.86 0.49 -14.39
C THR A 61 -9.67 1.90 -13.85
N ALA A 62 -10.34 2.25 -12.74
CA ALA A 62 -10.18 3.53 -12.08
C ALA A 62 -8.73 3.75 -11.64
N PRO A 63 -8.13 4.91 -11.98
CA PRO A 63 -6.75 5.17 -11.59
C PRO A 63 -6.63 5.37 -10.08
N VAL A 64 -5.72 4.61 -9.46
CA VAL A 64 -5.45 4.72 -8.02
C VAL A 64 -4.18 5.54 -7.80
N SER A 65 -4.33 6.71 -7.20
CA SER A 65 -3.21 7.50 -6.65
C SER A 65 -2.91 7.07 -5.23
N THR A 66 -1.66 7.16 -4.80
CA THR A 66 -1.24 6.76 -3.45
C THR A 66 -0.53 7.90 -2.74
N VAL A 67 -0.80 8.09 -1.45
CA VAL A 67 -0.19 9.17 -0.67
C VAL A 67 0.24 8.66 0.69
N CYS A 68 1.53 8.75 1.00
CA CYS A 68 2.05 8.52 2.34
C CYS A 68 1.98 9.81 3.18
N LEU A 69 1.26 9.77 4.31
CA LEU A 69 1.16 10.93 5.22
C LEU A 69 2.27 10.95 6.26
N SER A 70 2.60 9.80 6.85
CA SER A 70 3.60 9.70 7.91
C SER A 70 4.53 8.50 7.69
N VAL A 71 4.02 7.27 7.70
CA VAL A 71 4.85 6.08 7.45
C VAL A 71 4.22 5.15 6.43
N ALA A 72 5.06 4.57 5.58
CA ALA A 72 4.71 3.44 4.74
C ALA A 72 5.84 2.42 4.86
N GLU A 73 5.59 1.36 5.62
CA GLU A 73 6.57 0.32 5.89
C GLU A 73 6.06 -1.06 5.45
N SER A 74 6.98 -1.92 5.00
CA SER A 74 6.67 -3.30 4.59
C SER A 74 5.57 -3.32 3.50
N MET A 75 4.47 -4.05 3.71
CA MET A 75 3.34 -4.10 2.76
C MET A 75 2.70 -2.72 2.51
N ALA A 76 2.81 -1.76 3.44
CA ALA A 76 2.33 -0.41 3.19
C ALA A 76 3.23 0.34 2.18
N ALA A 77 4.56 0.13 2.24
CA ALA A 77 5.49 0.65 1.23
C ALA A 77 5.28 0.00 -0.15
N PHE A 78 4.95 -1.30 -0.15
CA PHE A 78 4.59 -2.02 -1.37
C PHE A 78 3.33 -1.43 -2.02
N LEU A 79 2.26 -1.22 -1.24
CA LEU A 79 1.03 -0.61 -1.73
C LEU A 79 1.22 0.86 -2.14
N LEU A 80 2.07 1.61 -1.44
CA LEU A 80 2.46 2.97 -1.86
C LEU A 80 3.05 2.96 -3.27
N ALA A 81 3.95 2.02 -3.56
CA ALA A 81 4.57 1.88 -4.87
C ALA A 81 3.60 1.39 -5.97
N ALA A 82 2.49 0.75 -5.58
CA ALA A 82 1.49 0.16 -6.48
C ALA A 82 0.54 1.16 -7.14
N GLY A 83 0.47 2.38 -6.61
CA GLY A 83 -0.27 3.48 -7.23
C GLY A 83 0.15 3.76 -8.67
N ARG A 84 -0.70 4.46 -9.40
CA ARG A 84 -0.44 4.87 -10.79
C ARG A 84 0.85 5.68 -10.84
N LYS A 85 1.77 5.32 -11.75
CA LYS A 85 3.01 6.07 -11.98
C LYS A 85 2.70 7.53 -12.30
N GLY A 86 3.47 8.43 -11.69
CA GLY A 86 3.25 9.88 -11.70
C GLY A 86 2.36 10.38 -10.56
N GLU A 87 1.69 9.50 -9.82
CA GLU A 87 0.70 9.85 -8.80
C GLU A 87 0.92 9.11 -7.47
N ARG A 88 2.17 8.71 -7.21
CA ARG A 88 2.61 8.17 -5.93
C ARG A 88 3.31 9.28 -5.15
N LEU A 89 2.76 9.68 -4.02
CA LEU A 89 3.20 10.87 -3.28
C LEU A 89 3.57 10.54 -1.83
N ALA A 90 4.39 11.40 -1.23
CA ALA A 90 4.64 11.37 0.21
C ALA A 90 4.80 12.78 0.80
N MET A 91 4.46 12.94 2.07
CA MET A 91 4.72 14.19 2.80
C MET A 91 6.24 14.39 3.05
N PRO A 92 6.71 15.64 3.24
CA PRO A 92 8.14 15.94 3.38
C PRO A 92 8.88 15.22 4.51
N HIS A 93 8.16 14.84 5.55
CA HIS A 93 8.71 14.17 6.73
C HIS A 93 8.32 12.70 6.83
N SER A 94 7.65 12.16 5.81
CA SER A 94 7.28 10.76 5.82
C SER A 94 8.48 9.83 5.80
N ARG A 95 8.30 8.60 6.26
CA ARG A 95 9.30 7.54 6.20
C ARG A 95 8.78 6.38 5.37
N ILE A 96 9.55 6.00 4.36
CA ILE A 96 9.28 4.81 3.56
C ILE A 96 10.30 3.75 3.98
N VAL A 97 9.83 2.56 4.34
CA VAL A 97 10.69 1.46 4.79
C VAL A 97 10.36 0.22 4.00
N ILE A 98 11.35 -0.30 3.29
CA ILE A 98 11.24 -1.59 2.59
C ILE A 98 12.06 -2.64 3.34
N GLU A 99 11.54 -3.84 3.40
CA GLU A 99 12.15 -4.99 4.04
C GLU A 99 11.61 -6.27 3.43
N GLN A 100 12.28 -7.39 3.69
CA GLN A 100 11.81 -8.69 3.24
C GLN A 100 10.55 -9.10 3.99
N PRO A 101 9.71 -9.96 3.40
CA PRO A 101 8.54 -10.48 4.08
C PRO A 101 8.96 -11.23 5.35
N ILE A 102 8.27 -10.94 6.45
CA ILE A 102 8.49 -11.60 7.74
C ILE A 102 7.47 -12.73 7.84
N GLY A 103 7.95 -13.96 8.03
CA GLY A 103 7.10 -15.09 8.38
C GLY A 103 7.25 -15.42 9.85
N GLU A 104 6.17 -15.91 10.44
CA GLU A 104 6.20 -16.56 11.73
C GLU A 104 6.17 -18.07 11.51
N THR A 105 6.87 -18.82 12.36
CA THR A 105 6.83 -20.28 12.28
C THR A 105 6.64 -20.85 13.68
N GLU A 106 5.52 -21.54 13.87
CA GLU A 106 5.26 -22.27 15.10
C GLU A 106 6.11 -23.56 15.18
N ARG A 107 6.15 -24.20 16.36
CA ARG A 107 6.81 -25.50 16.54
C ARG A 107 6.10 -26.57 15.71
N ARG A 108 6.67 -26.92 14.56
CA ARG A 108 6.15 -27.92 13.61
C ARG A 108 7.17 -29.02 13.32
N GLN A 109 6.73 -30.06 12.62
CA GLN A 109 7.61 -31.13 12.14
C GLN A 109 8.61 -30.61 11.10
N ALA A 110 9.78 -31.23 10.99
CA ALA A 110 10.83 -30.78 10.06
C ALA A 110 10.37 -30.74 8.59
N SER A 111 9.51 -31.67 8.17
CA SER A 111 8.91 -31.69 6.83
C SER A 111 8.03 -30.47 6.57
N ASP A 112 7.22 -30.08 7.55
CA ASP A 112 6.36 -28.91 7.46
C ASP A 112 7.19 -27.62 7.39
N LEU A 113 8.22 -27.51 8.23
CA LEU A 113 9.13 -26.36 8.21
C LEU A 113 9.78 -26.18 6.83
N LEU A 114 10.16 -27.27 6.17
CA LEU A 114 10.74 -27.22 4.83
C LEU A 114 9.75 -26.71 3.78
N ILE A 115 8.48 -27.13 3.86
CA ILE A 115 7.41 -26.67 2.96
C ILE A 115 7.17 -25.17 3.17
N GLU A 116 6.98 -24.73 4.40
CA GLU A 116 6.74 -23.31 4.72
C GLU A 116 7.93 -22.43 4.31
N THR A 117 9.17 -22.88 4.54
CA THR A 117 10.37 -22.12 4.14
C THR A 117 10.45 -21.96 2.61
N ASN A 118 10.08 -23.00 1.85
CA ASN A 118 10.04 -22.92 0.40
C ASN A 118 8.97 -21.94 -0.10
N GLU A 119 7.79 -21.94 0.53
CA GLU A 119 6.69 -21.03 0.20
C GLU A 119 7.04 -19.57 0.53
N MET A 120 7.65 -19.33 1.69
CA MET A 120 8.19 -18.01 2.05
C MET A 120 9.23 -17.54 1.02
N GLY A 121 10.11 -18.44 0.57
CA GLY A 121 11.07 -18.16 -0.48
C GLY A 121 10.42 -17.81 -1.82
N PHE A 122 9.33 -18.48 -2.18
CA PHE A 122 8.53 -18.17 -3.37
C PHE A 122 7.86 -16.80 -3.27
N THR A 123 7.16 -16.55 -2.16
CA THR A 123 6.48 -15.28 -1.88
C THR A 123 7.47 -14.10 -1.92
N ARG A 124 8.64 -14.24 -1.28
CA ARG A 124 9.70 -13.22 -1.33
C ARG A 124 10.16 -12.90 -2.76
N ARG A 125 10.34 -13.91 -3.61
CA ARG A 125 10.72 -13.70 -5.01
C ARG A 125 9.65 -12.93 -5.77
N LYS A 126 8.37 -13.30 -5.60
CA LYS A 126 7.24 -12.65 -6.26
C LYS A 126 7.10 -11.18 -5.86
N ILE A 127 7.22 -10.87 -4.57
CA ILE A 127 7.19 -9.48 -4.09
C ILE A 127 8.36 -8.68 -4.67
N ASN A 128 9.56 -9.26 -4.73
CA ASN A 128 10.72 -8.58 -5.32
C ASN A 128 10.55 -8.33 -6.83
N GLU A 129 9.93 -9.25 -7.57
CA GLU A 129 9.57 -9.07 -8.98
C GLU A 129 8.61 -7.88 -9.16
N CYS A 130 7.50 -7.84 -8.40
CA CYS A 130 6.55 -6.73 -8.44
C CYS A 130 7.21 -5.40 -8.06
N MET A 131 8.02 -5.38 -7.00
CA MET A 131 8.75 -4.17 -6.57
C MET A 131 9.71 -3.68 -7.66
N ALA A 132 10.43 -4.58 -8.33
CA ALA A 132 11.31 -4.23 -9.44
C ALA A 132 10.53 -3.58 -10.59
N GLU A 133 9.36 -4.14 -10.95
CA GLU A 133 8.48 -3.59 -11.99
C GLU A 133 7.97 -2.18 -11.62
N MET A 134 7.46 -2.01 -10.39
CA MET A 134 6.88 -0.74 -9.93
C MET A 134 7.92 0.37 -9.79
N THR A 135 9.13 0.02 -9.33
CA THR A 135 10.20 1.00 -9.07
C THR A 135 11.12 1.25 -10.26
N GLY A 136 11.21 0.30 -11.19
CA GLY A 136 12.22 0.31 -12.26
C GLY A 136 13.61 -0.12 -11.80
N GLN A 137 13.78 -0.55 -10.55
CA GLN A 137 15.04 -1.13 -10.07
C GLN A 137 15.22 -2.56 -10.59
N THR A 138 16.46 -3.04 -10.61
CA THR A 138 16.71 -4.45 -10.92
C THR A 138 16.26 -5.34 -9.76
N ILE A 139 15.81 -6.57 -10.07
CA ILE A 139 15.43 -7.55 -9.04
C ILE A 139 16.57 -7.78 -8.04
N GLN A 140 17.82 -7.80 -8.51
CA GLN A 140 18.99 -7.96 -7.63
C GLN A 140 19.15 -6.81 -6.65
N LYS A 141 18.91 -5.57 -7.09
CA LYS A 141 18.97 -4.40 -6.21
C LYS A 141 17.85 -4.45 -5.19
N ILE A 142 16.61 -4.74 -5.61
CA ILE A 142 15.49 -4.93 -4.68
C ILE A 142 15.84 -5.99 -3.64
N ALA A 143 16.30 -7.17 -4.05
CA ALA A 143 16.61 -8.28 -3.14
C ALA A 143 17.72 -7.92 -2.13
N ASN A 144 18.72 -7.15 -2.54
CA ASN A 144 19.79 -6.70 -1.64
C ASN A 144 19.28 -5.65 -0.66
N ASP A 145 18.54 -4.66 -1.15
CA ASP A 145 18.08 -3.52 -0.36
C ASP A 145 16.91 -3.90 0.57
N THR A 146 16.17 -4.99 0.29
CA THR A 146 15.13 -5.50 1.19
C THR A 146 15.63 -6.57 2.17
N ASP A 147 16.88 -7.08 2.06
CA ASP A 147 17.37 -8.12 2.97
C ASP A 147 17.33 -7.69 4.44
N ARG A 148 17.44 -6.39 4.71
CA ARG A 148 17.22 -5.76 6.02
C ARG A 148 16.29 -4.56 5.86
N ARG A 149 15.77 -4.05 6.99
CA ARG A 149 15.04 -2.79 7.01
C ARG A 149 15.87 -1.69 6.36
N TYR A 150 15.35 -1.15 5.26
CA TYR A 150 15.97 -0.09 4.50
C TYR A 150 15.09 1.14 4.51
N HIS A 151 15.56 2.16 5.23
CA HIS A 151 14.80 3.36 5.49
C HIS A 151 15.14 4.46 4.49
N LEU A 152 14.12 4.98 3.81
CA LEU A 152 14.24 6.03 2.81
C LEU A 152 13.56 7.30 3.29
N SER A 153 14.23 8.43 3.05
CA SER A 153 13.56 9.73 3.06
C SER A 153 12.62 9.84 1.85
N PRO A 154 11.65 10.76 1.84
CA PRO A 154 10.79 10.95 0.66
C PRO A 154 11.60 11.28 -0.60
N SER A 155 12.64 12.10 -0.50
CA SER A 155 13.49 12.42 -1.65
C SER A 155 14.30 11.23 -2.16
N ASP A 156 14.77 10.35 -1.27
CA ASP A 156 15.45 9.12 -1.68
C ASP A 156 14.47 8.08 -2.21
N ALA A 157 13.24 8.03 -1.70
CA ALA A 157 12.16 7.19 -2.21
C ALA A 157 11.75 7.59 -3.65
N VAL A 158 11.79 8.89 -3.98
CA VAL A 158 11.65 9.38 -5.37
C VAL A 158 12.77 8.82 -6.25
N LYS A 159 14.04 8.99 -5.84
CA LYS A 159 15.20 8.47 -6.60
C LYS A 159 15.17 6.95 -6.75
N TYR A 160 14.65 6.26 -5.75
CA TYR A 160 14.49 4.80 -5.75
C TYR A 160 13.34 4.34 -6.66
N GLY A 161 12.35 5.21 -6.92
CA GLY A 161 11.18 4.91 -7.73
C GLY A 161 9.99 4.33 -6.94
N LEU A 162 10.01 4.41 -5.60
CA LEU A 162 8.88 4.00 -4.74
C LEU A 162 7.74 5.00 -4.79
N ILE A 163 8.07 6.28 -4.93
CA ILE A 163 7.13 7.38 -5.13
C ILE A 163 7.61 8.25 -6.29
N ASP A 164 6.73 9.12 -6.78
CA ASP A 164 7.02 10.05 -7.87
C ASP A 164 7.32 11.45 -7.34
N HIS A 165 6.60 11.89 -6.30
CA HIS A 165 6.68 13.27 -5.82
C HIS A 165 6.65 13.40 -4.29
N VAL A 166 7.42 14.36 -3.79
CA VAL A 166 7.27 14.86 -2.41
C VAL A 166 6.31 16.04 -2.41
N ILE A 167 5.28 16.00 -1.58
CA ILE A 167 4.25 17.03 -1.51
C ILE A 167 4.87 18.31 -0.95
N THR A 168 4.96 19.34 -1.78
CA THR A 168 5.38 20.70 -1.38
C THR A 168 4.21 21.68 -1.39
N THR A 169 3.12 21.34 -2.09
CA THR A 169 1.83 22.04 -2.09
C THR A 169 0.73 20.97 -2.07
N PRO A 170 -0.33 21.11 -1.25
CA PRO A 170 -1.38 20.10 -1.16
C PRO A 170 -2.02 19.85 -2.54
N PRO A 171 -2.01 18.62 -3.08
CA PRO A 171 -2.77 18.30 -4.28
C PRO A 171 -4.27 18.43 -4.02
N LYS A 172 -5.04 18.87 -5.02
CA LYS A 172 -6.50 19.04 -4.91
C LYS A 172 -7.23 17.75 -4.52
N SER A 173 -6.67 16.58 -4.84
CA SER A 173 -7.22 15.26 -4.50
C SER A 173 -7.14 14.91 -3.01
N LEU A 174 -6.28 15.59 -2.22
CA LEU A 174 -6.19 15.42 -0.78
C LEU A 174 -7.08 16.40 0.00
N VAL A 175 -7.83 17.25 -0.69
CA VAL A 175 -8.84 18.10 -0.06
C VAL A 175 -10.08 17.22 0.17
N PRO A 176 -10.51 17.00 1.43
CA PRO A 176 -11.75 16.29 1.71
C PRO A 176 -12.91 16.94 0.96
N ASP A 177 -13.93 16.16 0.58
CA ASP A 177 -15.16 16.73 0.04
C ASP A 177 -15.66 17.81 1.03
N PRO A 178 -15.86 19.07 0.61
CA PRO A 178 -16.28 20.14 1.51
C PRO A 178 -17.62 19.86 2.20
N ASP A 179 -18.44 18.97 1.62
CA ASP A 179 -19.69 18.51 2.21
C ASP A 179 -19.50 17.33 3.19
N TYR A 180 -18.31 16.73 3.27
CA TYR A 180 -17.97 15.67 4.21
C TYR A 180 -17.36 16.23 5.50
N ASN A 181 -18.11 16.12 6.61
CA ASN A 181 -17.62 16.52 7.94
C ASN A 181 -17.48 15.31 8.88
N PRO A 182 -16.26 14.76 9.03
CA PRO A 182 -16.04 13.60 9.89
C PRO A 182 -16.24 13.89 11.39
N LEU A 183 -16.36 15.15 11.79
CA LEU A 183 -16.60 15.56 13.18
C LEU A 183 -18.09 15.66 13.54
N ILE A 184 -18.98 15.70 12.54
CA ILE A 184 -20.43 15.86 12.74
C ILE A 184 -21.20 14.58 12.36
N GLU A 185 -20.64 13.74 11.50
CA GLU A 185 -21.23 12.44 11.12
C GLU A 185 -20.47 11.28 11.79
N PRO A 186 -20.68 11.00 13.09
CA PRO A 186 -19.92 9.99 13.84
C PRO A 186 -20.11 8.55 13.32
N GLY A 187 -21.18 8.28 12.56
CA GLY A 187 -21.38 6.99 11.87
C GLY A 187 -20.55 6.82 10.59
N ALA A 188 -19.92 7.88 10.08
CA ALA A 188 -19.07 7.83 8.88
C ALA A 188 -17.59 7.54 9.20
N LEU A 189 -17.20 7.65 10.48
CA LEU A 189 -15.95 7.10 11.02
C LEU A 189 -16.17 5.71 11.64
N ASP A 190 -17.43 5.27 11.74
CA ASP A 190 -17.72 3.89 12.04
C ASP A 190 -17.46 3.06 10.78
N PHE A 191 -16.21 2.60 10.65
CA PHE A 191 -15.82 1.71 9.57
C PHE A 191 -16.68 0.42 9.57
N SER A 192 -17.51 0.13 10.57
CA SER A 192 -18.27 -1.14 10.69
C SER A 192 -19.46 -1.32 9.76
N PHE A 193 -19.80 -0.37 8.88
CA PHE A 193 -20.87 -0.54 7.90
C PHE A 193 -20.45 -0.22 6.46
N LEU A 194 -19.71 -1.16 5.87
CA LEU A 194 -19.81 -1.60 4.48
C LEU A 194 -19.59 -3.12 4.45
#